data_AF-A0A3D0Y0V9-F1
#
_entry.id   AF-A0A3D0Y0V9-F1
#
_cell.length_a   1.000
_cell.length_b   1.000
_cell.length_c   1.000
_cell.angle_alpha   90.00
_cell.angle_beta   90.00
_cell.angle_gamma   90.00
#
_symmetry.space_group_name_H-M   'P 1'
#
loop_
_entity.id
_entity.type
_entity.pdbx_description
1 polymer ?
#
loop_
_entity_poly.entity_id
_entity_poly.type
_entity_poly.pdbx_seq_one_letter_code
_entity_poly.pdbx_strand_id
1 'polypeptide(L)'
;MCGICGKLSDNYLCIKCRNKLFNEAVFGQDYYEDKNFENHFYLFKYEGIIREKLLDYKFNEKPYLFRTFLNFFIFYEKNYFHFDFYDIIIPVPISKKRINNRGYNQSKLIAIELAKFFDIKFENDILRKGINNKPQSTLDYER
;
A
#
# COMPACT_ATOMS: atom_id res chain seq x y z
N MET A 1 -2.15 5.06 18.12
CA MET A 1 -2.36 6.45 17.64
C MET A 1 -2.81 6.42 16.19
N CYS A 2 -3.77 7.27 15.80
CA CYS A 2 -4.32 7.37 14.45
C CYS A 2 -3.32 7.98 13.47
N GLY A 3 -2.97 7.28 12.39
CA GLY A 3 -2.01 7.78 11.39
C GLY A 3 -2.48 8.96 10.55
N ILE A 4 -3.77 9.30 10.63
CA ILE A 4 -4.35 10.43 9.91
C ILE A 4 -4.35 11.71 10.76
N CYS A 5 -4.88 11.65 11.99
CA CYS A 5 -5.10 12.83 12.83
C CYS A 5 -4.27 12.89 14.13
N GLY A 6 -3.44 11.89 14.41
CA GLY A 6 -2.57 11.86 15.60
C GLY A 6 -3.28 11.61 16.94
N LYS A 7 -4.61 11.43 16.95
CA LYS A 7 -5.35 11.11 18.19
C LYS A 7 -5.14 9.66 18.63
N LEU A 8 -5.36 9.36 19.91
CA LEU A 8 -5.37 7.99 20.40
C LEU A 8 -6.40 7.15 19.64
N SER A 9 -6.00 5.93 19.29
CA SER A 9 -6.78 4.96 18.55
C SER A 9 -6.11 3.60 18.68
N ASP A 10 -6.91 2.58 19.00
CA ASP A 10 -6.47 1.20 19.19
C ASP A 10 -6.06 0.55 17.86
N ASN A 11 -6.76 0.91 16.78
CA ASN A 11 -6.58 0.31 15.46
C ASN A 11 -5.85 1.21 14.48
N TYR A 12 -4.93 2.07 14.93
CA TYR A 12 -4.12 2.98 14.08
C TYR A 12 -4.90 3.93 13.14
N LEU A 13 -6.23 3.86 13.14
CA LEU A 13 -7.15 4.65 12.34
C LEU A 13 -8.44 4.82 13.15
N CYS A 14 -8.77 6.03 13.59
CA CYS A 14 -10.00 6.27 14.36
C CYS A 14 -11.23 6.31 13.45
N ILE A 15 -12.41 6.12 14.03
CA ILE A 15 -13.70 6.06 13.29
C ILE A 15 -13.91 7.31 12.41
N LYS A 16 -13.66 8.52 12.97
CA LYS A 16 -13.80 9.78 12.22
C LYS A 16 -12.90 9.82 10.98
N CYS A 17 -11.64 9.40 11.12
CA CYS A 17 -10.70 9.37 9.99
C CYS A 17 -11.04 8.26 9.01
N ARG A 18 -11.49 7.09 9.47
CA ARG A 18 -11.94 6.00 8.59
C ARG A 18 -13.12 6.44 7.71
N ASN A 19 -14.12 7.11 8.29
CA ASN A 19 -15.26 7.63 7.52
C ASN A 19 -14.81 8.72 6.53
N LYS A 20 -13.87 9.58 6.92
CA LYS A 20 -13.28 10.56 6.00
C LYS A 20 -12.59 9.86 4.82
N LEU A 21 -11.73 8.88 5.09
CA LEU A 21 -11.06 8.11 4.04
C LEU A 21 -12.07 7.38 3.15
N PHE A 22 -13.14 6.81 3.73
CA PHE A 22 -14.18 6.13 2.97
C PHE A 22 -14.84 7.06 1.94
N ASN A 23 -15.13 8.31 2.32
CA ASN A 23 -15.69 9.30 1.38
C ASN A 23 -14.71 9.70 0.26
N GLU A 24 -13.41 9.51 0.45
CA GLU A 24 -12.37 9.76 -0.57
C GLU A 24 -11.99 8.48 -1.35
N ALA A 25 -12.49 7.31 -0.93
CA ALA A 25 -12.16 6.04 -1.53
C ALA A 25 -12.88 5.85 -2.87
N VAL A 26 -12.18 5.23 -3.82
CA VAL A 26 -12.71 4.89 -5.14
C VAL A 26 -13.01 3.40 -5.25
N PHE A 27 -12.25 2.55 -4.54
CA PHE A 27 -12.37 1.08 -4.61
C PHE A 27 -12.47 0.57 -6.06
N GLY A 28 -11.38 0.71 -6.83
CA GLY A 28 -11.33 0.34 -8.23
C GLY A 28 -10.60 -0.97 -8.50
N GLN A 29 -11.00 -1.63 -9.59
CA GLN A 29 -10.32 -2.75 -10.21
C GLN A 29 -10.29 -2.52 -11.72
N ASP A 30 -9.08 -2.51 -12.29
CA ASP A 30 -8.89 -2.51 -13.74
C ASP A 30 -8.36 -3.86 -14.20
N TYR A 31 -8.70 -4.20 -15.45
CA TYR A 31 -8.20 -5.37 -16.16
C TYR A 31 -7.39 -4.93 -17.37
N TYR A 32 -6.24 -5.56 -17.62
CA TYR A 32 -5.34 -5.25 -18.72
C TYR A 32 -4.93 -6.50 -19.48
N GLU A 33 -4.96 -6.45 -20.82
CA GLU A 33 -4.49 -7.53 -21.70
C GLU A 33 -3.09 -7.26 -22.26
N ASP A 34 -2.67 -6.00 -22.26
CA ASP A 34 -1.46 -5.50 -22.92
C ASP A 34 -0.29 -5.23 -21.94
N LYS A 35 -0.43 -5.64 -20.68
CA LYS A 35 0.56 -5.42 -19.61
C LYS A 35 1.10 -6.73 -19.07
N ASN A 36 2.20 -6.61 -18.33
CA ASN A 36 2.81 -7.75 -17.60
C ASN A 36 2.02 -8.17 -16.33
N PHE A 37 0.77 -7.72 -16.21
CA PHE A 37 -0.17 -8.06 -15.14
C PHE A 37 -1.59 -7.87 -15.66
N GLU A 38 -2.52 -8.72 -15.20
CA GLU A 38 -3.91 -8.70 -15.65
C GLU A 38 -4.79 -7.81 -14.77
N ASN A 39 -4.61 -7.90 -13.45
CA ASN A 39 -5.50 -7.26 -12.47
C ASN A 39 -4.80 -6.13 -11.72
N HIS A 40 -5.48 -4.99 -11.57
CA HIS A 40 -4.99 -3.85 -10.79
C HIS A 40 -6.06 -3.33 -9.83
N PHE A 41 -5.81 -3.53 -8.55
CA PHE A 41 -6.67 -3.03 -7.48
C PHE A 41 -6.12 -1.76 -6.87
N TYR A 42 -6.99 -0.77 -6.63
CA TYR A 42 -6.62 0.48 -5.98
C TYR A 42 -7.74 1.04 -5.11
N LEU A 43 -7.36 1.64 -3.98
CA LEU A 43 -8.30 2.17 -2.99
C LEU A 43 -8.64 3.65 -3.21
N PHE A 44 -7.66 4.43 -3.67
CA PHE A 44 -7.70 5.88 -3.61
C PHE A 44 -7.04 6.50 -4.85
N LYS A 45 -7.46 7.73 -5.18
CA LYS A 45 -6.67 8.62 -6.03
C LYS A 45 -5.45 9.14 -5.27
N TYR A 46 -4.36 9.42 -5.98
CA TYR A 46 -3.14 9.98 -5.40
C TYR A 46 -3.24 11.49 -5.18
N GLU A 47 -4.18 11.91 -4.33
CA GLU A 47 -4.47 13.32 -4.05
C GLU A 47 -4.76 13.56 -2.58
N GLY A 48 -4.91 14.83 -2.19
CA GLY A 48 -5.31 15.25 -0.85
C GLY A 48 -4.51 14.58 0.28
N ILE A 49 -5.25 14.07 1.28
CA ILE A 49 -4.67 13.45 2.48
C ILE A 49 -3.95 12.13 2.17
N ILE A 50 -4.39 11.41 1.14
CA ILE A 50 -3.76 10.16 0.70
C ILE A 50 -2.36 10.44 0.18
N ARG A 51 -2.21 11.44 -0.70
CA ARG A 51 -0.91 11.87 -1.19
C ARG A 51 0.01 12.30 -0.05
N GLU A 52 -0.48 13.13 0.86
CA GLU A 52 0.29 13.60 2.02
C GLU A 52 0.81 12.42 2.87
N LYS A 53 -0.07 11.50 3.26
CA LYS A 53 0.31 10.35 4.08
C LYS A 53 1.18 9.33 3.36
N LEU A 54 1.03 9.17 2.05
CA LEU A 54 1.93 8.33 1.24
C LEU A 54 3.32 8.94 1.11
N LEU A 55 3.45 10.27 1.02
CA LEU A 55 4.76 10.94 1.05
C LEU A 55 5.44 10.75 2.41
N ASP A 56 4.68 10.93 3.48
CA ASP A 56 5.11 10.65 4.85
C ASP A 56 5.63 9.20 5.00
N TYR A 57 4.89 8.24 4.47
CA TYR A 57 5.24 6.82 4.46
C TYR A 57 6.36 6.43 3.48
N LYS A 58 6.74 7.31 2.54
CA LYS A 58 7.82 7.03 1.60
C LYS A 58 9.12 7.70 1.97
N PHE A 59 9.06 8.86 2.62
CA PHE A 59 10.18 9.78 2.72
C PHE A 59 10.41 10.38 4.11
N ASN A 60 9.41 10.38 5.01
CA ASN A 60 9.51 11.08 6.30
C ASN A 60 9.56 10.11 7.49
N GLU A 61 10.12 8.91 7.31
CA GLU A 61 10.36 7.94 8.40
C GLU A 61 9.11 7.57 9.23
N LYS A 62 7.94 7.51 8.60
CA LYS A 62 6.68 7.10 9.27
C LYS A 62 6.22 5.70 8.84
N PRO A 63 6.99 4.62 9.09
CA PRO A 63 6.62 3.28 8.67
C PRO A 63 5.27 2.85 9.27
N TYR A 64 4.95 3.27 10.49
CA TYR A 64 3.71 2.91 11.18
C TYR A 64 2.42 3.24 10.38
N LEU A 65 2.48 4.14 9.40
CA LEU A 65 1.36 4.46 8.52
C LEU A 65 0.87 3.26 7.71
N PHE A 66 1.73 2.25 7.48
CA PHE A 66 1.30 0.99 6.84
C PHE A 66 0.08 0.39 7.57
N ARG A 67 0.06 0.45 8.90
CA ARG A 67 -1.05 -0.07 9.73
C ARG A 67 -2.34 0.70 9.51
N THR A 68 -2.23 2.00 9.26
CA THR A 68 -3.39 2.86 8.95
C THR A 68 -4.02 2.46 7.63
N PHE A 69 -3.21 2.31 6.58
CA PHE A 69 -3.69 1.89 5.25
C PHE A 69 -4.22 0.46 5.27
N LEU A 70 -3.51 -0.44 5.92
CA LEU A 70 -3.91 -1.84 6.07
C LEU A 70 -5.25 -1.98 6.82
N ASN A 71 -5.41 -1.30 7.94
CA ASN A 71 -6.66 -1.36 8.70
C ASN A 71 -7.85 -0.77 7.94
N PHE A 72 -7.62 0.25 7.11
CA PHE A 72 -8.66 0.73 6.21
C PHE A 72 -9.04 -0.34 5.19
N PHE A 73 -8.05 -0.92 4.52
CA PHE A 73 -8.25 -1.97 3.53
C PHE A 73 -8.99 -3.17 4.12
N ILE A 74 -8.46 -3.80 5.17
CA ILE A 74 -9.04 -5.00 5.82
C ILE A 74 -10.50 -4.75 6.24
N PHE A 75 -10.82 -3.56 6.74
CA PHE A 75 -12.17 -3.23 7.18
C PHE A 75 -13.18 -3.27 6.03
N TYR A 76 -12.77 -2.89 4.83
CA TYR A 76 -13.64 -2.80 3.65
C TYR A 76 -13.44 -3.94 2.67
N GLU A 77 -12.42 -4.78 2.85
CA GLU A 77 -11.97 -5.69 1.81
C GLU A 77 -13.07 -6.61 1.31
N LYS A 78 -13.79 -7.30 2.21
CA LYS A 78 -14.91 -8.20 1.87
C LYS A 78 -16.02 -7.59 0.98
N ASN A 79 -16.16 -6.27 0.99
CA ASN A 79 -17.21 -5.57 0.24
C ASN A 79 -16.75 -5.13 -1.16
N TYR A 80 -15.44 -5.07 -1.41
CA TYR A 80 -14.89 -4.43 -2.61
C TYR A 80 -13.80 -5.25 -3.31
N PHE A 81 -13.22 -6.23 -2.62
CA PHE A 81 -12.19 -7.10 -3.14
C PHE A 81 -12.45 -8.53 -2.66
N HIS A 82 -11.93 -9.49 -3.41
CA HIS A 82 -12.00 -10.91 -3.06
C HIS A 82 -10.61 -11.50 -3.33
N PHE A 83 -9.77 -11.67 -2.32
CA PHE A 83 -8.42 -12.25 -2.50
C PHE A 83 -8.36 -13.77 -2.30
N ASP A 84 -9.49 -14.42 -1.99
CA ASP A 84 -9.55 -15.83 -1.58
C ASP A 84 -9.11 -16.85 -2.66
N PHE A 85 -8.87 -16.39 -3.90
CA PHE A 85 -8.42 -17.22 -5.01
C PHE A 85 -6.91 -17.14 -5.29
N TYR A 86 -6.16 -16.29 -4.57
CA TYR A 86 -4.71 -16.16 -4.77
C TYR A 86 -3.92 -17.08 -3.83
N ASP A 87 -2.98 -17.85 -4.38
CA ASP A 87 -2.18 -18.79 -3.60
C ASP A 87 -0.98 -18.16 -2.87
N ILE A 88 -0.44 -17.05 -3.42
CA ILE A 88 0.81 -16.44 -2.94
C ILE A 88 0.75 -14.92 -3.04
N ILE A 89 1.22 -14.23 -2.00
CA ILE A 89 1.49 -12.80 -1.99
C ILE A 89 3.00 -12.54 -2.06
N ILE A 90 3.41 -11.76 -3.06
CA ILE A 90 4.82 -11.39 -3.30
C ILE A 90 4.96 -9.87 -3.30
N PRO A 91 5.73 -9.27 -2.38
CA PRO A 91 5.91 -7.83 -2.35
C PRO A 91 6.90 -7.38 -3.43
N VAL A 92 6.58 -6.30 -4.14
CA VAL A 92 7.52 -5.71 -5.10
C VAL A 92 8.74 -5.15 -4.35
N PRO A 93 9.98 -5.59 -4.65
CA PRO A 93 11.18 -5.13 -3.95
C PRO A 93 11.52 -3.69 -4.32
N ILE A 94 12.24 -3.03 -3.41
CA ILE A 94 12.84 -1.72 -3.66
C ILE A 94 14.36 -1.86 -3.71
N SER A 95 15.06 -0.86 -4.24
CA SER A 95 16.51 -0.92 -4.35
C SER A 95 17.21 -0.85 -2.98
N LYS A 96 18.42 -1.43 -2.89
CA LYS A 96 19.27 -1.33 -1.70
C LYS A 96 19.49 0.12 -1.26
N LYS A 97 19.74 1.04 -2.20
CA LYS A 97 19.84 2.48 -1.90
C LYS A 97 18.58 3.03 -1.23
N ARG A 98 17.39 2.66 -1.72
CA ARG A 98 16.13 3.11 -1.10
C ARG A 98 15.90 2.45 0.26
N ILE A 99 16.26 1.18 0.45
CA ILE A 99 16.23 0.53 1.77
C ILE A 99 17.13 1.28 2.73
N ASN A 100 18.36 1.58 2.36
CA ASN A 100 19.30 2.31 3.23
C ASN A 100 18.80 3.72 3.56
N ASN A 101 18.15 4.41 2.61
CA ASN A 101 17.65 5.77 2.84
C ASN A 101 16.44 5.85 3.78
N ARG A 102 15.52 4.87 3.74
CA ARG A 102 14.25 4.96 4.52
C ARG A 102 14.02 3.80 5.49
N GLY A 103 14.92 2.83 5.55
CA GLY A 103 14.91 1.72 6.51
C GLY A 103 13.98 0.54 6.19
N TYR A 104 13.04 0.66 5.25
CA TYR A 104 12.04 -0.39 4.99
C TYR A 104 11.51 -0.42 3.55
N ASN A 105 10.93 -1.57 3.19
CA ASN A 105 10.14 -1.75 1.98
C ASN A 105 8.64 -1.62 2.30
N GLN A 106 8.00 -0.59 1.73
CA GLN A 106 6.58 -0.28 1.96
C GLN A 106 5.65 -1.45 1.61
N SER A 107 5.91 -2.09 0.46
CA SER A 107 5.07 -3.18 -0.04
C SER A 107 5.19 -4.40 0.88
N LYS A 108 6.40 -4.71 1.34
CA LYS A 108 6.68 -5.83 2.26
C LYS A 108 5.90 -5.70 3.57
N LEU A 109 5.86 -4.51 4.17
CA LEU A 109 5.14 -4.30 5.43
C LEU A 109 3.64 -4.58 5.31
N ILE A 110 3.03 -4.16 4.20
CA ILE A 110 1.61 -4.42 3.93
C ILE A 110 1.40 -5.89 3.57
N ALA A 111 2.21 -6.43 2.67
CA ALA A 111 2.09 -7.80 2.15
C ALA A 111 2.19 -8.87 3.23
N ILE A 112 3.12 -8.74 4.20
CA ILE A 112 3.24 -9.70 5.31
C ILE A 112 1.97 -9.78 6.14
N GLU A 113 1.35 -8.64 6.43
CA GLU A 113 0.15 -8.62 7.27
C GLU A 113 -1.10 -9.02 6.49
N LEU A 114 -1.17 -8.72 5.19
CA LEU A 114 -2.23 -9.23 4.31
C LEU A 114 -2.18 -10.76 4.19
N ALA A 115 -0.99 -11.32 3.97
CA ALA A 115 -0.80 -12.76 3.90
C ALA A 115 -1.27 -13.45 5.19
N LYS A 116 -0.94 -12.89 6.36
CA LYS A 116 -1.46 -13.40 7.64
C LYS A 116 -2.97 -13.26 7.76
N PHE A 117 -3.55 -12.16 7.29
CA PHE A 117 -4.98 -11.90 7.40
C PHE A 117 -5.81 -12.87 6.54
N PHE A 118 -5.36 -13.15 5.32
CA PHE A 118 -6.04 -14.06 4.39
C PHE A 118 -5.60 -15.52 4.49
N ASP A 119 -4.63 -15.84 5.34
CA ASP A 119 -3.97 -17.15 5.38
C ASP A 119 -3.40 -17.57 4.01
N ILE A 120 -2.79 -16.61 3.31
CA ILE A 120 -2.14 -16.80 2.01
C ILE A 120 -0.63 -16.92 2.20
N LYS A 121 0.03 -17.77 1.40
CA LYS A 121 1.47 -17.93 1.47
C LYS A 121 2.20 -16.61 1.15
N PHE A 122 3.13 -16.21 2.00
CA PHE A 122 3.97 -15.03 1.77
C PHE A 122 5.37 -15.43 1.27
N GLU A 123 5.83 -14.81 0.18
CA GLU A 123 7.15 -15.05 -0.39
C GLU A 123 7.87 -13.74 -0.71
N ASN A 124 8.99 -13.45 -0.04
CA ASN A 124 9.70 -12.17 -0.17
C ASN A 124 10.79 -12.16 -1.24
N ASP A 125 11.39 -13.31 -1.53
CA ASP A 125 12.68 -13.38 -2.24
C ASP A 125 12.57 -13.86 -3.70
N ILE A 126 11.33 -13.93 -4.21
CA ILE A 126 11.02 -14.30 -5.60
C ILE A 126 11.42 -13.19 -6.57
N LEU A 127 11.09 -11.94 -6.24
CA LEU A 127 11.41 -10.80 -7.08
C LEU A 127 12.70 -10.13 -6.61
N ARG A 128 13.58 -9.79 -7.55
CA ARG A 128 14.82 -9.04 -7.28
C ARG A 128 14.87 -7.75 -8.09
N LYS A 129 15.16 -6.64 -7.42
CA LYS A 129 15.33 -5.34 -8.08
C LYS A 129 16.72 -5.27 -8.73
N GLY A 130 16.81 -5.54 -10.03
CA GLY A 130 18.07 -5.51 -10.77
C GLY A 130 18.60 -4.09 -11.05
N ILE A 131 17.72 -3.11 -11.27
CA ILE A 131 18.10 -1.75 -11.70
C ILE A 131 17.60 -0.68 -10.72
N ASN A 132 18.49 0.26 -10.41
CA ASN A 132 18.20 1.46 -9.63
C ASN A 132 17.65 2.58 -10.54
N ASN A 133 16.39 2.46 -10.94
CA ASN A 133 15.74 3.50 -11.75
C ASN A 133 15.61 4.81 -10.95
N LYS A 134 15.65 5.94 -11.68
CA LYS A 134 15.31 7.26 -11.11
C LYS A 134 13.95 7.18 -10.39
N PRO A 135 13.75 7.92 -9.29
CA PRO A 135 12.45 7.99 -8.63
C PRO A 135 11.36 8.33 -9.64
N GLN A 136 10.21 7.63 -9.57
CA GLN A 136 9.07 7.95 -10.44
C GLN A 136 8.60 9.40 -10.22
N SER A 137 8.77 9.94 -9.01
CA SER A 137 8.50 11.35 -8.69
C SER A 137 9.41 12.36 -9.39
N THR A 138 10.48 11.90 -10.06
CA THR A 138 11.41 12.73 -10.84
C THR A 138 11.33 12.45 -12.33
N LEU A 139 10.37 11.62 -12.77
CA LEU A 139 10.11 11.37 -14.17
C LEU A 139 8.96 12.29 -14.60
N ASP A 140 9.10 12.89 -15.78
CA ASP A 140 8.01 13.64 -16.40
C ASP A 140 6.90 12.66 -16.80
N TYR A 141 5.65 13.14 -16.75
CA TYR A 141 4.51 12.36 -17.21
C TYR A 141 4.61 12.24 -18.73
N GLU A 142 4.86 11.05 -19.26
CA GLU A 142 4.66 10.78 -20.69
C GLU A 142 3.15 10.92 -20.97
N ARG A 143 2.80 11.85 -21.86
CA ARG A 143 1.44 12.11 -22.32
C ARG A 143 0.99 11.08 -23.35
#